data_AF-A0A1V1NQL8-F1
#
_entry.id   AF-A0A1V1NQL8-F1
#
_cell.length_a   1.000
_cell.length_b   1.000
_cell.length_c   1.000
_cell.angle_alpha   90.00
_cell.angle_beta   90.00
_cell.angle_gamma   90.00
#
_symmetry.space_group_name_H-M   'P 1'
#
loop_
_entity.id
_entity.type
_entity.pdbx_description
1 polymer ?
#
loop_
_entity_poly.entity_id
_entity_poly.type
_entity_poly.pdbx_seq_one_letter_code
_entity_poly.pdbx_strand_id
1 'polypeptide(L)'
;LSDLPVIAAGSLLEFALADFQYSAPVGRLTYLYLEQMSFLEFILAKEKKALYERLCTPGIWQKRQLPESLHEKAMSLYQEYCLIGGMPEVVDTWITHKQITDCIQIQQDLLSTYRDDFHKYGGKIDPRLLSKIMMSVSRQLGNKFVYSHVDATFQIESIKKALHLLSMAKVCTKIMHTSGNGIPLGAESNENFKTILL
;
A
#
# COMPACT_ATOMS: atom_id res chain seq x y z
N LEU A 1 26.39 -18.73 -17.63
CA LEU A 1 25.58 -18.07 -16.60
C LEU A 1 25.40 -16.57 -16.84
N SER A 2 26.22 -15.92 -17.67
CA SER A 2 26.23 -14.48 -17.93
C SER A 2 25.01 -13.90 -18.68
N ASP A 3 24.13 -14.73 -19.23
CA ASP A 3 23.01 -14.28 -20.09
C ASP A 3 21.62 -14.69 -19.57
N LEU A 4 21.51 -15.19 -18.33
CA LEU A 4 20.22 -15.53 -17.75
C LEU A 4 19.59 -14.28 -17.08
N PRO A 5 18.41 -13.83 -17.52
CA PRO A 5 17.67 -12.82 -16.79
C PRO A 5 17.25 -13.41 -15.44
N VAL A 6 17.74 -12.81 -14.34
CA VAL A 6 17.39 -13.19 -12.98
C VAL A 6 16.34 -12.23 -12.45
N ILE A 7 15.26 -12.77 -11.90
CA ILE A 7 14.24 -11.99 -11.18
C ILE A 7 14.48 -12.18 -9.69
N ALA A 8 14.68 -11.08 -8.98
CA ALA A 8 14.72 -11.05 -7.52
C ALA A 8 13.46 -10.32 -7.01
N ALA A 9 12.88 -10.84 -5.93
CA ALA A 9 11.75 -10.22 -5.23
C ALA A 9 12.13 -9.98 -3.78
N GLY A 10 11.63 -8.90 -3.20
CA GLY A 10 11.95 -8.52 -1.82
C GLY A 10 11.30 -7.19 -1.45
N SER A 11 11.40 -6.84 -0.17
CA SER A 11 10.89 -5.57 0.33
C SER A 11 11.76 -4.40 -0.12
N LEU A 12 11.14 -3.28 -0.47
CA LEU A 12 11.85 -2.02 -0.71
C LEU A 12 12.41 -1.41 0.58
N LEU A 13 12.06 -1.97 1.74
CA LEU A 13 12.52 -1.50 3.04
C LEU A 13 14.04 -1.50 3.15
N GLU A 14 14.69 -2.54 2.64
CA GLU A 14 16.15 -2.62 2.61
C GLU A 14 16.72 -1.49 1.75
N PHE A 15 16.22 -1.31 0.51
CA PHE A 15 16.65 -0.24 -0.41
C PHE A 15 16.45 1.17 0.14
N ALA A 16 15.39 1.40 0.89
CA ALA A 16 15.10 2.71 1.45
C ALA A 16 15.86 2.99 2.74
N LEU A 17 16.04 1.99 3.61
CA LEU A 17 16.61 2.20 4.95
C LEU A 17 18.09 1.83 5.08
N ALA A 18 18.58 0.88 4.27
CA ALA A 18 19.97 0.47 4.30
C ALA A 18 20.86 1.49 3.58
N ASP A 19 22.07 1.69 4.11
CA ASP A 19 23.09 2.50 3.48
C ASP A 19 23.87 1.66 2.47
N PHE A 20 23.30 1.49 1.27
CA PHE A 20 23.97 0.73 0.22
C PHE A 20 25.25 1.44 -0.23
N GLN A 21 26.41 0.85 0.09
CA GLN A 21 27.72 1.29 -0.44
C GLN A 21 28.00 0.77 -1.85
N TYR A 22 27.07 0.03 -2.47
CA TYR A 22 27.24 -0.54 -3.81
C TYR A 22 26.50 0.30 -4.86
N SER A 23 27.19 0.63 -5.95
CA SER A 23 26.60 1.33 -7.08
C SER A 23 25.81 0.35 -7.95
N ALA A 24 24.49 0.44 -7.93
CA ALA A 24 23.65 -0.39 -8.78
C ALA A 24 23.96 -0.12 -10.27
N PRO A 25 24.12 -1.17 -11.10
CA PRO A 25 24.50 -1.00 -12.50
C PRO A 25 23.38 -0.29 -13.28
N VAL A 26 23.62 0.96 -13.66
CA VAL A 26 22.69 1.78 -14.44
C VAL A 26 22.54 1.18 -15.85
N GLY A 27 21.30 1.05 -16.31
CA GLY A 27 20.98 0.57 -17.67
C GLY A 27 20.93 -0.95 -17.86
N ARG A 28 21.23 -1.75 -16.82
CA ARG A 28 21.08 -3.23 -16.85
C ARG A 28 20.03 -3.77 -15.88
N LEU A 29 19.36 -2.89 -15.17
CA LEU A 29 18.41 -3.25 -14.12
C LEU A 29 17.07 -2.59 -14.41
N THR A 30 16.02 -3.40 -14.36
CA THR A 30 14.64 -2.94 -14.53
C THR A 30 13.89 -3.19 -13.23
N TYR A 31 13.34 -2.13 -12.66
CA TYR A 31 12.49 -2.22 -11.47
C TYR A 31 11.04 -2.45 -11.88
N LEU A 32 10.41 -3.44 -11.25
CA LEU A 32 8.99 -3.70 -11.34
C LEU A 32 8.41 -3.60 -9.93
N TYR A 33 7.29 -2.89 -9.79
CA TYR A 33 6.61 -2.72 -8.52
C TYR A 33 5.29 -3.48 -8.58
N LEU A 34 5.11 -4.39 -7.61
CA LEU A 34 3.85 -5.10 -7.41
C LEU A 34 3.11 -4.44 -6.25
N GLU A 35 1.87 -4.07 -6.49
CA GLU A 35 0.96 -3.53 -5.49
C GLU A 35 -0.03 -4.63 -5.06
N GLN A 36 -0.85 -4.33 -4.05
CA GLN A 36 -1.93 -5.23 -3.64
C GLN A 36 -2.94 -5.44 -4.78
N MET A 37 -3.61 -6.59 -4.77
CA MET A 37 -4.69 -6.90 -5.71
C MET A 37 -5.77 -5.83 -5.59
N SER A 38 -6.15 -5.25 -6.73
CA SER A 38 -7.30 -4.37 -6.84
C SER A 38 -8.61 -5.12 -6.56
N PHE A 39 -9.67 -4.35 -6.31
CA PHE A 39 -11.02 -4.92 -6.18
C PHE A 39 -11.43 -5.76 -7.40
N LEU A 40 -11.03 -5.36 -8.62
CA LEU A 40 -11.35 -6.12 -9.83
C LEU A 40 -10.59 -7.46 -9.89
N GLU A 41 -9.33 -7.47 -9.46
CA GLU A 41 -8.54 -8.71 -9.34
C GLU A 41 -9.10 -9.63 -8.25
N PHE A 42 -9.59 -9.07 -7.14
CA PHE A 42 -10.31 -9.83 -6.11
C PHE A 42 -11.59 -10.49 -6.65
N ILE A 43 -12.38 -9.79 -7.48
CA ILE A 43 -13.56 -10.38 -8.15
C ILE A 43 -13.14 -11.57 -9.03
N LEU A 44 -12.03 -11.43 -9.77
CA LEU A 44 -11.49 -12.51 -10.60
C LEU A 44 -11.01 -13.70 -9.75
N ALA A 45 -10.33 -13.45 -8.64
CA ALA A 45 -9.88 -14.48 -7.70
C ALA A 45 -11.05 -15.28 -7.11
N LYS A 46 -12.21 -14.65 -6.88
CA LYS A 46 -13.45 -15.34 -6.45
C LYS A 46 -14.21 -16.04 -7.58
N GLU A 47 -13.57 -16.25 -8.73
CA GLU A 47 -14.12 -16.89 -9.94
C GLU A 47 -15.39 -16.22 -10.46
N LYS A 48 -15.57 -14.91 -10.20
CA LYS A 48 -16.72 -14.13 -10.68
C LYS A 48 -16.44 -13.46 -12.01
N LYS A 49 -15.91 -14.20 -12.99
CA LYS A 49 -15.52 -13.68 -14.30
C LYS A 49 -16.65 -12.94 -15.04
N ALA A 50 -17.87 -13.48 -15.01
CA ALA A 50 -19.02 -12.82 -15.64
C ALA A 50 -19.37 -11.45 -15.00
N LEU A 51 -19.16 -11.30 -13.69
CA LEU A 51 -19.34 -10.03 -13.00
C LEU A 51 -18.24 -9.04 -13.40
N TYR A 52 -16.98 -9.50 -13.42
CA TYR A 52 -15.85 -8.72 -13.89
C TYR A 52 -16.07 -8.19 -15.33
N GLU A 53 -16.41 -9.08 -16.27
CA GLU A 53 -16.67 -8.71 -17.67
C GLU A 53 -17.80 -7.67 -17.78
N ARG A 54 -18.83 -7.81 -16.96
CA ARG A 54 -19.93 -6.85 -16.93
C ARG A 54 -19.52 -5.48 -16.40
N LEU A 55 -18.69 -5.43 -15.35
CA LEU A 55 -18.16 -4.19 -14.77
C LEU A 55 -17.11 -3.51 -15.66
N CYS A 56 -16.42 -4.29 -16.50
CA CYS A 56 -15.45 -3.78 -17.48
C CYS A 56 -16.09 -3.45 -18.84
N THR A 57 -17.40 -3.64 -19.00
CA THR A 57 -18.10 -3.32 -20.25
C THR A 57 -18.01 -1.80 -20.53
N PRO A 58 -17.55 -1.37 -21.72
CA PRO A 58 -17.48 0.05 -22.06
C PRO A 58 -18.83 0.76 -21.87
N GLY A 59 -18.80 1.96 -21.29
CA GLY A 59 -20.00 2.77 -21.04
C GLY A 59 -20.88 2.29 -19.88
N ILE A 60 -20.54 1.22 -19.17
CA ILE A 60 -21.32 0.76 -18.00
C ILE A 60 -21.40 1.84 -16.90
N TRP A 61 -20.32 2.60 -16.70
CA TRP A 61 -20.21 3.69 -15.72
C TRP A 61 -20.84 5.01 -16.18
N GLN A 62 -21.20 5.13 -17.47
CA GLN A 62 -21.90 6.30 -18.01
C GLN A 62 -23.41 6.19 -17.80
N LYS A 63 -23.91 4.99 -17.51
CA LYS A 63 -25.32 4.77 -17.17
C LYS A 63 -25.58 5.36 -15.79
N ARG A 64 -26.65 6.15 -15.67
CA ARG A 64 -27.07 6.73 -14.37
C ARG A 64 -27.34 5.66 -13.30
N GLN A 65 -27.73 4.44 -13.69
CA GLN A 65 -28.04 3.36 -12.77
C GLN A 65 -27.58 2.01 -13.35
N LEU A 66 -26.87 1.23 -12.52
CA LEU A 66 -26.59 -0.18 -12.76
C LEU A 66 -27.85 -1.01 -12.45
N PRO A 67 -28.07 -2.17 -13.09
CA PRO A 67 -29.10 -3.11 -12.64
C PRO A 67 -28.90 -3.43 -11.16
N GLU A 68 -29.97 -3.35 -10.36
CA GLU A 68 -29.92 -3.47 -8.89
C GLU A 68 -29.23 -4.77 -8.45
N SER A 69 -29.59 -5.90 -9.04
CA SER A 69 -28.96 -7.20 -8.75
C SER A 69 -27.46 -7.27 -9.05
N LEU A 70 -26.97 -6.47 -9.99
CA LEU A 70 -25.53 -6.35 -10.28
C LEU A 70 -24.85 -5.50 -9.20
N HIS A 71 -25.48 -4.38 -8.84
CA HIS A 71 -24.99 -3.48 -7.81
C HIS A 71 -24.89 -4.18 -6.46
N GLU A 72 -25.94 -4.87 -6.02
CA GLU A 72 -25.95 -5.62 -4.76
C GLU A 72 -24.83 -6.67 -4.69
N LYS A 73 -24.62 -7.43 -5.78
CA LYS A 73 -23.52 -8.41 -5.87
C LYS A 73 -22.16 -7.73 -5.77
N ALA A 74 -21.95 -6.63 -6.49
CA ALA A 74 -20.71 -5.87 -6.43
C ALA A 74 -20.47 -5.28 -5.03
N MET A 75 -21.52 -4.74 -4.40
CA MET A 75 -21.43 -4.17 -3.06
C MET A 75 -21.14 -5.22 -1.98
N SER A 76 -21.74 -6.41 -2.07
CA SER A 76 -21.42 -7.52 -1.17
C SER A 76 -19.94 -7.91 -1.26
N LEU A 77 -19.40 -8.03 -2.48
CA LEU A 77 -17.98 -8.31 -2.68
C LEU A 77 -17.09 -7.15 -2.24
N TYR A 78 -17.53 -5.92 -2.44
CA TYR A 78 -16.79 -4.73 -2.01
C TYR A 78 -16.70 -4.63 -0.49
N GLN A 79 -17.76 -5.02 0.23
CA GLN A 79 -17.73 -5.11 1.70
C GLN A 79 -16.74 -6.16 2.19
N GLU A 80 -16.71 -7.34 1.55
CA GLU A 80 -15.68 -8.35 1.84
C GLU A 80 -14.27 -7.79 1.57
N TYR A 81 -14.05 -7.17 0.41
CA TYR A 81 -12.77 -6.58 0.04
C TYR A 81 -12.34 -5.47 1.00
N CYS A 82 -13.25 -4.62 1.47
CA CYS A 82 -12.95 -3.61 2.49
C CYS A 82 -12.52 -4.23 3.83
N LEU A 83 -12.99 -5.44 4.14
CA LEU A 83 -12.68 -6.12 5.39
C LEU A 83 -11.29 -6.77 5.35
N ILE A 84 -10.93 -7.41 4.25
CA ILE A 84 -9.69 -8.19 4.13
C ILE A 84 -8.55 -7.47 3.38
N GLY A 85 -8.87 -6.46 2.57
CA GLY A 85 -7.92 -5.78 1.68
C GLY A 85 -7.56 -6.59 0.43
N GLY A 86 -6.46 -6.21 -0.21
CA GLY A 86 -5.99 -6.79 -1.48
C GLY A 86 -4.71 -7.63 -1.37
N MET A 87 -4.23 -7.92 -0.17
CA MET A 87 -2.98 -8.67 0.01
C MET A 87 -3.15 -10.12 -0.50
N PRO A 88 -2.33 -10.60 -1.44
CA PRO A 88 -2.57 -11.89 -2.11
C PRO A 88 -2.73 -13.08 -1.15
N GLU A 89 -1.88 -13.19 -0.14
CA GLU A 89 -1.94 -14.26 0.87
C GLU A 89 -3.22 -14.20 1.72
N VAL A 90 -3.67 -12.99 2.06
CA VAL A 90 -4.91 -12.76 2.79
C VAL A 90 -6.13 -13.10 1.93
N VAL A 91 -6.11 -12.70 0.64
CA VAL A 91 -7.16 -13.00 -0.32
C VAL A 91 -7.30 -14.52 -0.52
N ASP A 92 -6.19 -15.22 -0.72
CA ASP A 92 -6.18 -16.68 -0.85
C ASP A 92 -6.72 -17.39 0.40
N THR A 93 -6.27 -16.95 1.58
CA THR A 93 -6.75 -17.47 2.86
C THR A 93 -8.24 -17.24 3.05
N TRP A 94 -8.75 -16.06 2.71
CA TRP A 94 -10.18 -15.74 2.77
C TRP A 94 -11.01 -16.63 1.84
N ILE A 95 -10.51 -16.87 0.61
CA ILE A 95 -11.20 -17.71 -0.37
C ILE A 95 -11.27 -19.16 0.10
N THR A 96 -10.16 -19.68 0.65
CA THR A 96 -10.05 -21.08 1.09
C THR A 96 -10.75 -21.35 2.42
N HIS A 97 -10.50 -20.53 3.45
CA HIS A 97 -10.93 -20.81 4.83
C HIS A 97 -12.18 -20.03 5.25
N LYS A 98 -12.43 -18.86 4.64
CA LYS A 98 -13.52 -17.93 4.99
C LYS A 98 -13.56 -17.53 6.47
N GLN A 99 -12.42 -17.55 7.13
CA GLN A 99 -12.27 -17.15 8.53
C GLN A 99 -11.50 -15.83 8.60
N ILE A 100 -12.14 -14.82 9.20
CA ILE A 100 -11.56 -13.48 9.32
C ILE A 100 -10.39 -13.46 10.31
N THR A 101 -10.40 -14.33 11.31
CA THR A 101 -9.33 -14.46 12.30
C THR A 101 -7.99 -14.81 11.65
N ASP A 102 -8.01 -15.72 10.68
CA ASP A 102 -6.81 -16.17 9.97
C ASP A 102 -6.24 -15.03 9.10
N CYS A 103 -7.13 -14.28 8.45
CA CYS A 103 -6.77 -13.10 7.67
C CYS A 103 -6.10 -12.02 8.54
N ILE A 104 -6.70 -11.75 9.72
CA ILE A 104 -6.15 -10.78 10.68
C ILE A 104 -4.79 -11.23 11.20
N GLN A 105 -4.61 -12.54 11.48
CA GLN A 105 -3.35 -13.07 11.95
C GLN A 105 -2.23 -12.84 10.92
N ILE A 106 -2.46 -13.17 9.65
CA ILE A 106 -1.49 -12.93 8.57
C ILE A 106 -1.12 -11.45 8.47
N GLN A 107 -2.09 -10.55 8.54
CA GLN A 107 -1.84 -9.11 8.52
C GLN A 107 -1.02 -8.66 9.73
N GLN A 108 -1.30 -9.18 10.93
CA GLN A 108 -0.55 -8.85 12.14
C GLN A 108 0.89 -9.39 12.08
N ASP A 109 1.09 -10.58 11.54
CA ASP A 109 2.40 -11.18 11.34
C ASP A 109 3.24 -10.38 10.35
N LEU A 110 2.63 -9.92 9.25
CA LEU A 110 3.30 -9.04 8.31
C LEU A 110 3.70 -7.71 8.96
N LEU A 111 2.79 -7.06 9.69
CA LEU A 111 3.08 -5.81 10.40
C LEU A 111 4.18 -5.99 11.46
N SER A 112 4.23 -7.14 12.12
CA SER A 112 5.27 -7.47 13.10
C SER A 112 6.63 -7.66 12.41
N THR A 113 6.65 -8.41 11.30
CA THR A 113 7.85 -8.63 10.48
C THR A 113 8.45 -7.30 10.00
N TYR A 114 7.63 -6.36 9.53
CA TYR A 114 8.10 -5.02 9.16
C TYR A 114 8.77 -4.28 10.33
N ARG A 115 8.18 -4.35 11.54
CA ARG A 115 8.73 -3.69 12.74
C ARG A 115 10.02 -4.35 13.22
N ASP A 116 10.09 -5.67 13.16
CA ASP A 116 11.29 -6.42 13.53
C ASP A 116 12.45 -6.05 12.61
N ASP A 117 12.19 -5.91 11.32
CA ASP A 117 13.18 -5.50 10.32
C ASP A 117 13.71 -4.09 10.54
N PHE A 118 12.98 -3.17 11.19
CA PHE A 118 13.49 -1.82 11.47
C PHE A 118 14.78 -1.83 12.31
N HIS A 119 14.96 -2.83 13.18
CA HIS A 119 16.16 -2.95 14.00
C HIS A 119 17.42 -3.25 13.16
N LYS A 120 17.27 -3.91 12.00
CA LYS A 120 18.38 -4.22 11.09
C LYS A 120 18.99 -2.98 10.45
N TYR A 121 18.25 -1.86 10.41
CA TYR A 121 18.66 -0.62 9.76
C TYR A 121 19.01 0.51 10.73
N GLY A 122 19.27 0.18 12.01
CA GLY A 122 19.43 1.11 13.13
C GLY A 122 20.59 2.12 13.09
N GLY A 123 21.28 2.29 11.95
CA GLY A 123 22.41 3.20 11.82
C GLY A 123 22.06 4.67 11.56
N LYS A 124 20.92 4.96 10.90
CA LYS A 124 20.54 6.34 10.49
C LYS A 124 19.28 6.89 11.13
N ILE A 125 18.37 6.02 11.59
CA ILE A 125 17.09 6.41 12.17
C ILE A 125 16.77 5.49 13.34
N ASP A 126 16.26 6.07 14.43
CA ASP A 126 15.79 5.32 15.59
C ASP A 126 14.63 4.38 15.17
N PRO A 127 14.78 3.05 15.31
CA PRO A 127 13.72 2.10 14.99
C PRO A 127 12.41 2.40 15.71
N ARG A 128 12.48 2.95 16.94
CA ARG A 128 11.30 3.35 17.71
C ARG A 128 10.53 4.48 17.02
N LEU A 129 11.22 5.39 16.35
CA LEU A 129 10.59 6.45 15.57
C LEU A 129 9.84 5.87 14.37
N LEU A 130 10.41 4.88 13.66
CA LEU A 130 9.74 4.22 12.54
C LEU A 130 8.45 3.52 13.00
N SER A 131 8.50 2.77 14.10
CA SER A 131 7.32 2.13 14.68
C SER A 131 6.25 3.15 15.11
N LYS A 132 6.66 4.25 15.75
CA LYS A 132 5.75 5.34 16.13
C LYS A 132 5.09 6.00 14.93
N ILE A 133 5.82 6.20 13.83
CA ILE A 133 5.25 6.73 12.59
C ILE A 133 4.22 5.77 12.01
N MET A 134 4.52 4.46 11.90
CA MET A 134 3.53 3.48 11.41
C MET A 134 2.22 3.55 12.22
N MET A 135 2.32 3.57 13.55
CA MET A 135 1.13 3.69 14.41
C MET A 135 0.41 5.04 14.23
N SER A 136 1.16 6.12 14.09
CA SER A 136 0.61 7.45 13.88
C SER A 136 -0.12 7.57 12.53
N VAL A 137 0.38 6.93 11.48
CA VAL A 137 -0.30 6.85 10.17
C VAL A 137 -1.67 6.22 10.33
N SER A 138 -1.77 5.09 11.03
CA SER A 138 -3.06 4.43 11.30
C SER A 138 -3.99 5.31 12.14
N ARG A 139 -3.48 5.99 13.17
CA ARG A 139 -4.28 6.90 14.02
C ARG A 139 -4.81 8.12 13.30
N GLN A 140 -4.08 8.59 12.29
CA GLN A 140 -4.41 9.77 11.50
C GLN A 140 -5.03 9.43 10.15
N LEU A 141 -5.41 8.17 9.92
CA LEU A 141 -5.98 7.69 8.66
C LEU A 141 -7.18 8.54 8.24
N GLY A 142 -7.22 8.92 6.96
CA GLY A 142 -8.30 9.74 6.39
C GLY A 142 -8.22 11.24 6.71
N ASN A 143 -7.35 11.67 7.63
CA ASN A 143 -7.15 13.05 8.04
C ASN A 143 -5.81 13.61 7.53
N LYS A 144 -5.66 14.94 7.59
CA LYS A 144 -4.36 15.60 7.34
C LYS A 144 -3.33 15.06 8.33
N PHE A 145 -2.17 14.62 7.84
CA PHE A 145 -1.10 14.14 8.70
C PHE A 145 -0.38 15.31 9.39
N VAL A 146 -0.32 15.25 10.71
CA VAL A 146 0.30 16.25 11.59
C VAL A 146 1.52 15.65 12.26
N TYR A 147 2.70 16.17 11.94
CA TYR A 147 3.99 15.65 12.43
C TYR A 147 4.13 15.71 13.96
N SER A 148 3.62 16.77 14.60
CA SER A 148 3.69 16.93 16.06
C SER A 148 2.84 15.90 16.83
N HIS A 149 1.87 15.25 16.17
CA HIS A 149 1.05 14.19 16.78
C HIS A 149 1.73 12.82 16.74
N VAL A 150 2.84 12.67 16.02
CA VAL A 150 3.59 11.40 16.00
C VAL A 150 4.23 11.17 17.37
N ASP A 151 5.04 12.12 17.80
CA ASP A 151 5.66 12.12 19.12
C ASP A 151 6.31 13.48 19.41
N ALA A 152 6.05 14.06 20.59
CA ALA A 152 6.60 15.35 20.99
C ALA A 152 8.08 15.30 21.36
N THR A 153 8.66 14.13 21.66
CA THR A 153 10.06 13.97 22.05
C THR A 153 11.01 13.99 20.84
N PHE A 154 10.50 13.71 19.64
CA PHE A 154 11.30 13.69 18.42
C PHE A 154 11.22 15.01 17.67
N GLN A 155 12.35 15.43 17.09
CA GLN A 155 12.38 16.61 16.25
C GLN A 155 11.57 16.37 14.96
N ILE A 156 10.80 17.38 14.54
CA ILE A 156 9.95 17.33 13.34
C ILE A 156 10.75 16.93 12.10
N GLU A 157 11.99 17.39 11.96
CA GLU A 157 12.86 17.04 10.84
C GLU A 157 13.19 15.53 10.79
N SER A 158 13.45 14.93 11.96
CA SER A 158 13.67 13.48 12.06
C SER A 158 12.41 12.70 11.67
N ILE A 159 11.23 13.16 12.11
CA ILE A 159 9.94 12.56 11.74
C ILE A 159 9.72 12.66 10.22
N LYS A 160 9.99 13.83 9.62
CA LYS A 160 9.88 14.04 8.16
C LYS A 160 10.79 13.10 7.38
N LYS A 161 12.04 12.97 7.80
CA LYS A 161 13.03 12.09 7.17
C LYS A 161 12.61 10.62 7.28
N ALA A 162 12.21 10.18 8.47
CA ALA A 162 11.75 8.82 8.70
C ALA A 162 10.47 8.49 7.90
N LEU A 163 9.49 9.40 7.87
CA LEU A 163 8.29 9.23 7.06
C LEU A 163 8.62 9.17 5.57
N HIS A 164 9.55 10.01 5.09
CA HIS A 164 9.99 9.97 3.70
C HIS A 164 10.58 8.62 3.32
N LEU A 165 11.43 8.02 4.18
CA LEU A 165 12.02 6.72 3.91
C LEU A 165 11.00 5.59 3.96
N LEU A 166 10.04 5.64 4.90
CA LEU A 166 8.91 4.70 4.90
C LEU A 166 8.05 4.83 3.63
N SER A 167 7.95 6.04 3.05
CA SER A 167 7.30 6.23 1.75
C SER A 167 8.12 5.71 0.58
N MET A 168 9.44 5.85 0.59
CA MET A 168 10.32 5.24 -0.41
C MET A 168 10.27 3.71 -0.33
N ALA A 169 10.14 3.17 0.88
CA ALA A 169 9.95 1.74 1.14
C ALA A 169 8.56 1.21 0.76
N LYS A 170 7.64 2.06 0.28
CA LYS A 170 6.22 1.73 0.02
C LYS A 170 5.45 1.18 1.23
N VAL A 171 5.94 1.40 2.45
CA VAL A 171 5.23 1.05 3.68
C VAL A 171 4.17 2.11 4.01
N CYS A 172 4.47 3.39 3.74
CA CYS A 172 3.56 4.50 3.99
C CYS A 172 3.37 5.35 2.73
N THR A 173 2.15 5.45 2.21
CA THR A 173 1.88 6.27 1.02
C THR A 173 1.32 7.64 1.42
N LYS A 174 1.92 8.71 0.89
CA LYS A 174 1.42 10.08 1.02
C LYS A 174 0.41 10.36 -0.09
N ILE A 175 -0.80 10.73 0.29
CA ILE A 175 -1.86 11.12 -0.63
C ILE A 175 -1.98 12.64 -0.60
N MET A 176 -1.52 13.27 -1.66
CA MET A 176 -1.59 14.73 -1.83
C MET A 176 -2.97 15.12 -2.36
N HIS A 177 -3.53 16.21 -1.83
CA HIS A 177 -4.72 16.81 -2.44
C HIS A 177 -4.34 17.51 -3.74
N THR A 178 -5.12 17.33 -4.80
CA THR A 178 -5.03 18.10 -6.05
C THR A 178 -6.42 18.53 -6.49
N SER A 179 -6.56 19.76 -6.98
CA SER A 179 -7.83 20.26 -7.52
C SER A 179 -8.20 19.59 -8.85
N GLY A 180 -7.21 19.03 -9.56
CA GLY A 180 -7.44 18.20 -10.74
C GLY A 180 -8.07 18.92 -11.93
N ASN A 181 -7.88 20.25 -12.07
CA ASN A 181 -8.46 21.02 -13.19
C ASN A 181 -7.81 20.69 -14.55
N GLY A 182 -6.73 19.93 -14.55
CA GLY A 182 -6.03 19.50 -15.75
C GLY A 182 -4.87 18.56 -15.45
N ILE A 183 -4.22 18.10 -16.51
CA ILE A 183 -2.99 17.32 -16.43
C ILE A 183 -1.77 18.24 -16.64
N PRO A 184 -0.63 17.98 -15.95
CA PRO A 184 -0.42 16.92 -14.97
C PRO A 184 -1.04 17.25 -13.61
N LEU A 185 -1.65 16.26 -12.95
CA LEU A 185 -2.34 16.41 -11.66
C LEU A 185 -1.47 17.01 -10.55
N GLY A 186 -0.14 16.85 -10.63
CA GLY A 186 0.80 17.41 -9.66
C GLY A 186 0.90 18.93 -9.67
N ALA A 187 0.51 19.61 -10.76
CA ALA A 187 0.62 21.06 -10.90
C ALA A 187 -0.22 21.82 -9.88
N GLU A 188 -1.36 21.25 -9.48
CA GLU A 188 -2.28 21.84 -8.50
C GLU A 188 -2.26 21.08 -7.16
N SER A 189 -1.18 20.35 -6.88
CA SER A 189 -1.04 19.63 -5.62
C SER A 189 -0.74 20.57 -4.44
N ASN A 190 -1.39 20.33 -3.31
CA ASN A 190 -1.16 21.03 -2.05
C ASN A 190 -0.12 20.26 -1.21
N GLU A 191 0.67 20.97 -0.41
CA GLU A 191 1.55 20.40 0.62
C GLU A 191 0.81 19.62 1.71
N ASN A 192 -0.49 19.85 1.90
CA ASN A 192 -1.33 19.05 2.80
C ASN A 192 -1.54 17.66 2.22
N PHE A 193 -1.21 16.65 3.02
CA PHE A 193 -1.37 15.25 2.64
C PHE A 193 -2.05 14.43 3.72
N LYS A 194 -2.69 13.37 3.28
CA LYS A 194 -3.13 12.25 4.12
C LYS A 194 -2.11 11.13 3.99
N THR A 195 -2.09 10.21 4.94
CA THR A 195 -1.22 9.03 4.88
C THR A 195 -2.05 7.77 4.98
N ILE A 196 -1.66 6.76 4.21
CA ILE A 196 -2.15 5.40 4.35
C ILE A 196 -0.96 4.47 4.62
N LEU A 197 -1.23 3.38 5.33
CA LEU A 197 -0.28 2.31 5.59
C LEU A 197 -0.61 1.16 4.65
N LEU A 198 0.41 0.63 3.96
CA LEU A 198 0.31 -0.49 3.00
C LEU A 198 -0.88 -0.36 2.05
#